data_AF-K0SK49-F1
#
_entry.id   AF-K0SK49-F1
#
_cell.length_a   1.000
_cell.length_b   1.000
_cell.length_c   1.000
_cell.angle_alpha   90.00
_cell.angle_beta   90.00
_cell.angle_gamma   90.00
#
_symmetry.space_group_name_H-M   'P 1'
#
loop_
_entity.id
_entity.type
_entity.pdbx_description
1 polymer ?
#
loop_
_entity_poly.entity_id
_entity_poly.type
_entity_poly.pdbx_seq_one_letter_code
_entity_poly.pdbx_strand_id
1 'polypeptide(L)'
;MGGEEVGATRPTAPADGDGITPATSDRICRHMSFDHASTCHAIVLESLSAHQSLRCSIKNARMKSIDLTGYSLAFVLCDGSSCSMESVRIPFDPPLKCSAEARPRLVAAHHRALSPKVAWLVIDPMMRTIFGVCILLGTGTFIGREGLTALIDDTPWALSIAQAVFGSSSFFAKMVIWSWYFSLTAHTAEAVYTAYLCRTKLKLGTLTTTKWFLLNVVTGFPIMRKVTEFVSVDRDAKLKT
;
A
#
# COMPACT_ATOMS: atom_id res chain seq x y z
N MET A 1 50.66 -48.51 24.87
CA MET A 1 50.49 -47.09 24.49
C MET A 1 49.45 -47.06 23.39
N GLY A 2 48.22 -46.75 23.75
CA GLY A 2 47.04 -46.80 22.87
C GLY A 2 46.94 -45.52 22.04
N GLY A 3 46.71 -45.69 20.74
CA GLY A 3 46.37 -44.61 19.83
C GLY A 3 44.87 -44.37 19.84
N GLU A 4 44.48 -43.14 20.17
CA GLU A 4 43.12 -42.62 20.03
C GLU A 4 42.90 -42.22 18.56
N GLU A 5 42.08 -42.99 17.84
CA GLU A 5 41.56 -42.59 16.53
C GLU A 5 40.49 -41.51 16.72
N VAL A 6 40.84 -40.28 16.35
CA VAL A 6 39.93 -39.14 16.25
C VAL A 6 38.99 -39.38 15.07
N GLY A 7 37.80 -39.92 15.37
CA GLY A 7 36.71 -40.09 14.43
C GLY A 7 36.20 -38.75 13.92
N ALA A 8 36.57 -38.40 12.69
CA ALA A 8 35.99 -37.28 11.97
C ALA A 8 34.48 -37.54 11.74
N THR A 9 33.64 -36.86 12.49
CA THR A 9 32.19 -36.77 12.23
C THR A 9 31.95 -36.22 10.84
N ARG A 10 31.50 -37.10 9.93
CA ARG A 10 30.99 -36.76 8.61
C ARG A 10 29.85 -35.73 8.77
N PRO A 11 29.78 -34.67 7.96
CA PRO A 11 28.60 -33.83 7.91
C PRO A 11 27.43 -34.71 7.45
N THR A 12 26.45 -34.91 8.32
CA THR A 12 25.17 -35.48 7.92
C THR A 12 24.53 -34.56 6.89
N ALA A 13 24.35 -35.04 5.67
CA ALA A 13 23.53 -34.37 4.68
C ALA A 13 22.15 -34.06 5.30
N PRO A 14 21.57 -32.87 5.03
CA PRO A 14 20.25 -32.54 5.52
C PRO A 14 19.26 -33.60 5.02
N ALA A 15 18.44 -34.13 5.92
CA ALA A 15 17.47 -35.17 5.62
C ALA A 15 16.58 -34.75 4.44
N ASP A 16 16.47 -35.62 3.43
CA ASP A 16 15.74 -35.46 2.16
C ASP A 16 14.20 -35.33 2.29
N GLY A 17 13.69 -34.75 3.40
CA GLY A 17 12.26 -34.69 3.72
C GLY A 17 11.62 -33.29 3.85
N ASP A 18 12.41 -32.23 4.04
CA ASP A 18 11.87 -30.93 4.51
C ASP A 18 11.77 -29.83 3.44
N GLY A 19 12.18 -30.14 2.21
CA GLY A 19 12.11 -29.24 1.06
C GLY A 19 10.69 -28.97 0.57
N ILE A 20 10.50 -27.87 -0.17
CA ILE A 20 9.22 -27.59 -0.84
C ILE A 20 9.15 -28.47 -2.09
N THR A 21 8.32 -29.51 -2.06
CA THR A 21 8.08 -30.37 -3.23
C THR A 21 7.41 -29.59 -4.36
N PRO A 22 7.60 -29.96 -5.65
CA PRO A 22 6.97 -29.28 -6.77
C PRO A 22 5.44 -29.16 -6.62
N ALA A 23 4.77 -30.24 -6.19
CA ALA A 23 3.32 -30.23 -5.93
C ALA A 23 2.91 -29.25 -4.82
N THR A 24 3.74 -29.11 -3.77
CA THR A 24 3.50 -28.14 -2.69
C THR A 24 3.70 -26.71 -3.19
N SER A 25 4.76 -26.46 -3.96
CA SER A 25 5.01 -25.17 -4.62
C SER A 25 3.83 -24.78 -5.51
N ASP A 26 3.36 -25.67 -6.38
CA ASP A 26 2.26 -25.41 -7.30
C ASP A 26 0.97 -25.06 -6.55
N ARG A 27 0.65 -25.78 -5.47
CA ARG A 27 -0.51 -25.49 -4.63
C ARG A 27 -0.42 -24.11 -3.99
N ILE A 28 0.74 -23.75 -3.44
CA ILE A 28 0.97 -22.44 -2.81
C ILE A 28 0.89 -21.32 -3.86
N CYS A 29 1.57 -21.50 -5.00
CA CYS A 29 1.58 -20.51 -6.08
C CYS A 29 0.18 -20.27 -6.64
N ARG A 30 -0.61 -21.33 -6.82
CA ARG A 30 -2.00 -21.25 -7.25
C ARG A 30 -2.85 -20.47 -6.26
N HIS A 31 -2.77 -20.83 -4.97
CA HIS A 31 -3.51 -20.13 -3.92
C HIS A 31 -3.13 -18.64 -3.84
N MET A 32 -1.83 -18.33 -3.84
CA MET A 32 -1.35 -16.95 -3.82
C MET A 32 -1.78 -16.14 -5.05
N SER A 33 -1.79 -16.75 -6.22
CA SER A 33 -2.13 -16.05 -7.47
C SER A 33 -3.62 -15.75 -7.60
N PHE A 34 -4.50 -16.53 -6.96
CA PHE A 34 -5.95 -16.37 -7.07
C PHE A 34 -6.60 -15.71 -5.86
N ASP A 35 -6.22 -16.13 -4.65
CA ASP A 35 -6.82 -15.61 -3.41
C ASP A 35 -6.11 -14.36 -2.89
N HIS A 36 -4.89 -14.11 -3.36
CA HIS A 36 -4.03 -13.02 -2.93
C HIS A 36 -3.35 -12.30 -4.12
N ALA A 37 -4.06 -12.13 -5.23
CA ALA A 37 -3.54 -11.47 -6.43
C ALA A 37 -3.06 -10.03 -6.16
N SER A 38 -3.78 -9.30 -5.32
CA SER A 38 -3.42 -7.96 -4.83
C SER A 38 -2.06 -7.94 -4.13
N THR A 39 -1.71 -9.04 -3.46
CA THR A 39 -0.41 -9.21 -2.79
C THR A 39 0.71 -9.38 -3.79
N CYS A 40 0.50 -10.26 -4.78
CA CYS A 40 1.45 -10.43 -5.87
C CYS A 40 1.69 -9.10 -6.59
N HIS A 41 0.62 -8.38 -6.90
CA HIS A 41 0.67 -7.06 -7.52
C HIS A 41 1.43 -6.03 -6.67
N ALA A 42 1.11 -5.95 -5.36
CA ALA A 42 1.77 -5.02 -4.45
C ALA A 42 3.27 -5.33 -4.32
N ILE A 43 3.66 -6.60 -4.17
CA ILE A 43 5.08 -6.99 -4.08
C ILE A 43 5.84 -6.63 -5.37
N VAL A 44 5.24 -6.88 -6.55
CA VAL A 44 5.86 -6.47 -7.83
C VAL A 44 6.05 -4.96 -7.84
N LEU A 45 5.01 -4.19 -7.47
CA LEU A 45 5.09 -2.72 -7.42
C LEU A 45 6.21 -2.22 -6.50
N GLU A 46 6.46 -2.90 -5.37
CA GLU A 46 7.58 -2.57 -4.47
C GLU A 46 8.96 -2.90 -5.03
N SER A 47 9.03 -3.86 -5.95
CA SER A 47 10.29 -4.28 -6.57
C SER A 47 10.70 -3.47 -7.81
N LEU A 48 9.77 -2.67 -8.36
CA LEU A 48 10.05 -1.81 -9.51
C LEU A 48 10.87 -0.58 -9.09
N SER A 49 11.69 -0.08 -10.03
CA SER A 49 12.34 1.22 -9.85
C SER A 49 11.29 2.35 -9.78
N ALA A 50 11.65 3.46 -9.14
CA ALA A 50 10.77 4.64 -9.05
C ALA A 50 10.27 5.09 -10.44
N HIS A 51 11.15 5.09 -11.45
CA HIS A 51 10.79 5.44 -12.82
C HIS A 51 9.78 4.46 -13.43
N GLN A 52 9.99 3.15 -13.28
CA GLN A 52 9.04 2.14 -13.79
C GLN A 52 7.69 2.22 -13.08
N SER A 53 7.67 2.43 -11.76
CA SER A 53 6.43 2.51 -10.98
C SER A 53 5.52 3.70 -11.37
N LEU A 54 6.08 4.74 -11.99
CA LEU A 54 5.35 5.94 -12.42
C LEU A 54 4.84 5.83 -13.86
N ARG A 55 5.57 5.12 -14.74
CA ARG A 55 5.26 5.07 -16.18
C ARG A 55 4.58 3.78 -16.61
N CYS A 56 4.90 2.68 -15.95
CA CYS A 56 4.47 1.36 -16.37
C CYS A 56 3.26 0.89 -15.56
N SER A 57 2.34 0.19 -16.23
CA SER A 57 1.25 -0.52 -15.57
C SER A 57 1.59 -2.01 -15.43
N ILE A 58 1.29 -2.58 -14.25
CA ILE A 58 1.47 -4.01 -13.98
C ILE A 58 0.16 -4.72 -14.27
N LYS A 59 0.21 -5.81 -15.04
CA LYS A 59 -0.93 -6.67 -15.33
C LYS A 59 -0.60 -8.13 -15.00
N ASN A 60 -1.62 -8.88 -14.60
CA ASN A 60 -1.55 -10.33 -14.40
C ASN A 60 -0.36 -10.80 -13.52
N ALA A 61 -0.06 -10.08 -12.45
CA ALA A 61 0.98 -10.49 -11.50
C ALA A 61 0.57 -11.78 -10.78
N ARG A 62 1.42 -12.81 -10.89
CA ARG A 62 1.16 -14.15 -10.34
C ARG A 62 2.43 -14.78 -9.79
N MET A 63 2.29 -15.62 -8.77
CA MET A 63 3.40 -16.42 -8.24
C MET A 63 3.64 -17.63 -9.15
N LYS A 64 4.90 -17.79 -9.59
CA LYS A 64 5.31 -18.85 -10.51
C LYS A 64 5.97 -20.03 -9.78
N SER A 65 6.83 -19.75 -8.81
CA SER A 65 7.53 -20.79 -8.05
C SER A 65 7.89 -20.29 -6.65
N ILE A 66 8.07 -21.24 -5.73
CA ILE A 66 8.55 -20.99 -4.36
C ILE A 66 9.49 -22.13 -3.95
N ASP A 67 10.58 -21.78 -3.28
CA ASP A 67 11.54 -22.71 -2.69
C ASP A 67 12.01 -22.18 -1.32
N LEU A 68 12.96 -22.86 -0.68
CA LEU A 68 13.42 -22.50 0.66
C LEU A 68 14.13 -21.13 0.70
N THR A 69 14.63 -20.62 -0.42
CA THR A 69 15.38 -19.36 -0.47
C THR A 69 14.52 -18.16 -0.86
N GLY A 70 13.29 -18.36 -1.36
CA GLY A 70 12.43 -17.28 -1.84
C GLY A 70 11.28 -17.74 -2.74
N TYR A 71 10.65 -16.77 -3.42
CA TYR A 71 9.60 -17.02 -4.41
C TYR A 71 9.74 -16.10 -5.63
N SER A 72 9.27 -16.57 -6.77
CA SER A 72 9.34 -15.86 -8.06
C SER A 72 7.94 -15.43 -8.50
N LEU A 73 7.80 -14.16 -8.88
CA LEU A 73 6.58 -13.57 -9.43
C LEU A 73 6.78 -13.33 -10.92
N ALA A 74 5.79 -13.68 -11.74
CA ALA A 74 5.73 -13.33 -13.15
C ALA A 74 4.61 -12.32 -13.36
N PHE A 75 4.85 -11.31 -14.19
CA PHE A 75 3.90 -10.23 -14.46
C PHE A 75 4.09 -9.69 -15.88
N VAL A 76 3.11 -8.94 -16.36
CA VAL A 76 3.19 -8.20 -17.62
C VAL A 76 3.38 -6.73 -17.28
N LEU A 77 4.47 -6.14 -17.73
CA LEU A 77 4.77 -4.72 -17.57
C LEU A 77 4.44 -4.00 -18.88
N CYS A 78 3.56 -2.99 -18.82
CA CYS A 78 3.17 -2.24 -20.00
C CYS A 78 3.59 -0.76 -19.88
N ASP A 79 4.39 -0.27 -20.84
CA ASP A 79 4.72 1.15 -21.04
C ASP A 79 4.02 1.63 -22.31
N GLY A 80 2.94 2.39 -22.15
CA GLY A 80 2.07 2.80 -23.27
C GLY A 80 1.48 1.61 -24.02
N SER A 81 1.86 1.44 -25.29
CA SER A 81 1.40 0.35 -26.16
C SER A 81 2.27 -0.91 -26.10
N SER A 82 3.46 -0.83 -25.51
CA SER A 82 4.39 -1.96 -25.41
C SER A 82 4.21 -2.70 -24.10
N CYS A 83 4.00 -4.02 -24.15
CA CYS A 83 3.90 -4.88 -22.98
C CYS A 83 4.94 -6.00 -23.05
N SER A 84 5.75 -6.17 -22.00
CA SER A 84 6.73 -7.25 -21.84
C SER A 84 6.33 -8.18 -20.70
N MET A 85 6.60 -9.48 -20.85
CA MET A 85 6.50 -10.41 -19.72
C MET A 85 7.81 -10.37 -18.94
N GLU A 86 7.71 -10.07 -17.64
CA GLU A 86 8.85 -9.99 -16.74
C GLU A 86 8.67 -10.90 -15.54
N SER A 87 9.77 -11.15 -14.83
CA SER A 87 9.75 -11.90 -13.59
C SER A 87 10.71 -11.31 -12.57
N VAL A 88 10.27 -11.29 -11.32
CA VAL A 88 11.08 -10.85 -10.19
C VAL A 88 11.19 -11.97 -9.16
N ARG A 89 12.38 -12.14 -8.60
CA ARG A 89 12.68 -13.10 -7.53
C ARG A 89 12.78 -12.36 -6.21
N ILE A 90 11.97 -12.76 -5.24
CA ILE A 90 11.96 -12.18 -3.89
C ILE A 90 12.58 -13.20 -2.92
N PRO A 91 13.73 -12.87 -2.29
CA PRO A 91 14.36 -13.77 -1.34
C PRO A 91 13.61 -13.81 -0.01
N PHE A 92 13.67 -14.96 0.67
CA PHE A 92 13.34 -15.07 2.09
C PHE A 92 14.58 -14.69 2.92
N ASP A 93 14.37 -13.82 3.90
CA ASP A 93 15.42 -13.40 4.83
C ASP A 93 14.96 -13.59 6.29
N PRO A 94 15.57 -14.52 7.04
CA PRO A 94 16.47 -15.59 6.57
C PRO A 94 15.74 -16.61 5.66
N PRO A 95 16.47 -17.49 4.94
CA PRO A 95 15.89 -18.62 4.21
C PRO A 95 15.02 -19.50 5.11
N LEU A 96 14.02 -20.15 4.50
CA LEU A 96 13.13 -21.08 5.20
C LEU A 96 13.91 -22.32 5.63
N LYS A 97 13.64 -22.78 6.85
CA LYS A 97 14.18 -24.06 7.33
C LYS A 97 13.42 -25.25 6.77
N CYS A 98 12.11 -25.09 6.58
CA CYS A 98 11.23 -26.12 6.05
C CYS A 98 9.99 -25.52 5.37
N SER A 99 9.24 -26.34 4.65
CA SER A 99 8.03 -25.92 3.94
C SER A 99 6.93 -25.31 4.82
N ALA A 100 6.85 -25.71 6.11
CA ALA A 100 5.85 -25.20 7.05
C ALA A 100 6.01 -23.69 7.35
N GLU A 101 7.23 -23.16 7.23
CA GLU A 101 7.52 -21.73 7.42
C GLU A 101 7.06 -20.87 6.23
N ALA A 102 6.82 -21.45 5.06
CA ALA A 102 6.45 -20.69 3.85
C ALA A 102 5.17 -19.88 4.06
N ARG A 103 4.12 -20.50 4.63
CA ARG A 103 2.82 -19.84 4.85
C ARG A 103 2.93 -18.61 5.77
N PRO A 104 3.46 -18.69 7.00
CA PRO A 104 3.55 -17.51 7.87
C PRO A 104 4.43 -16.41 7.25
N ARG A 105 5.49 -16.78 6.51
CA ARG A 105 6.35 -15.81 5.81
C ARG A 105 5.61 -15.09 4.67
N LEU A 106 4.80 -15.80 3.89
CA LEU A 106 3.96 -15.19 2.86
C LEU A 106 2.85 -14.31 3.45
N VAL A 107 2.26 -14.69 4.58
CA VAL A 107 1.29 -13.85 5.31
C VAL A 107 1.94 -12.57 5.83
N ALA A 108 3.17 -12.65 6.35
CA ALA A 108 3.93 -11.47 6.75
C ALA A 108 4.24 -10.57 5.54
N ALA A 109 4.66 -11.16 4.41
CA ALA A 109 4.89 -10.43 3.16
C ALA A 109 3.60 -9.74 2.65
N HIS A 110 2.45 -10.40 2.76
CA HIS A 110 1.13 -9.85 2.44
C HIS A 110 0.82 -8.58 3.25
N HIS A 111 0.93 -8.65 4.58
CA HIS A 111 0.67 -7.48 5.42
C HIS A 111 1.67 -6.35 5.21
N ARG A 112 2.94 -6.68 4.91
CA ARG A 112 3.99 -5.70 4.61
C ARG A 112 3.71 -4.99 3.28
N ALA A 113 3.51 -5.75 2.21
CA ALA A 113 3.36 -5.19 0.85
C ALA A 113 2.10 -4.35 0.69
N LEU A 114 1.02 -4.71 1.40
CA LEU A 114 -0.23 -3.95 1.41
C LEU A 114 -0.30 -2.91 2.55
N SER A 115 0.80 -2.67 3.27
CA SER A 115 0.84 -1.58 4.26
C SER A 115 0.95 -0.24 3.56
N PRO A 116 0.21 0.79 4.03
CA PRO A 116 0.35 2.11 3.46
C PRO A 116 1.71 2.71 3.85
N LYS A 117 2.25 3.56 2.98
CA LYS A 117 3.54 4.24 3.22
C LYS A 117 3.27 5.71 3.55
N VAL A 118 3.63 6.13 4.75
CA VAL A 118 3.45 7.54 5.20
C VAL A 118 4.20 8.51 4.29
N ALA A 119 5.31 8.07 3.69
CA ALA A 119 6.07 8.84 2.71
C ALA A 119 5.22 9.32 1.51
N TRP A 120 4.09 8.67 1.19
CA TRP A 120 3.19 9.12 0.14
C TRP A 120 2.60 10.51 0.42
N LEU A 121 2.45 10.92 1.69
CA LEU A 121 2.02 12.29 2.04
C LEU A 121 2.96 13.37 1.48
N VAL A 122 4.22 13.03 1.22
CA VAL A 122 5.25 13.96 0.76
C VAL A 122 5.56 13.76 -0.72
N ILE A 123 5.64 12.50 -1.15
CA ILE A 123 6.08 12.12 -2.50
C ILE A 123 4.92 12.22 -3.51
N ASP A 124 3.70 11.81 -3.13
CA ASP A 124 2.56 11.86 -4.04
C ASP A 124 2.01 13.30 -4.09
N PRO A 125 2.04 13.98 -5.26
CA PRO A 125 1.68 15.39 -5.35
C PRO A 125 0.21 15.64 -5.00
N MET A 126 -0.68 14.68 -5.29
CA MET A 126 -2.10 14.82 -4.99
C MET A 126 -2.35 14.67 -3.48
N MET A 127 -1.74 13.66 -2.85
CA MET A 127 -1.85 13.50 -1.39
C MET A 127 -1.23 14.66 -0.64
N ARG A 128 -0.06 15.14 -1.08
CA ARG A 128 0.61 16.31 -0.49
C ARG A 128 -0.26 17.56 -0.59
N THR A 129 -0.88 17.79 -1.74
CA THR A 129 -1.75 18.95 -1.96
C THR A 129 -2.97 18.89 -1.04
N ILE A 130 -3.68 17.76 -1.00
CA ILE A 130 -4.88 17.63 -0.16
C ILE A 130 -4.51 17.74 1.33
N PHE A 131 -3.45 17.07 1.77
CA PHE A 131 -2.98 17.17 3.15
C PHE A 131 -2.61 18.61 3.53
N GLY A 132 -1.91 19.34 2.65
CA GLY A 132 -1.59 20.75 2.85
C GLY A 132 -2.84 21.64 2.92
N VAL A 133 -3.79 21.44 2.01
CA VAL A 133 -5.08 22.16 2.04
C VAL A 133 -5.85 21.88 3.33
N CYS A 134 -5.90 20.63 3.78
CA CYS A 134 -6.51 20.27 5.06
C CYS A 134 -5.83 20.99 6.24
N ILE A 135 -4.50 21.07 6.27
CA ILE A 135 -3.78 21.85 7.30
C ILE A 135 -4.18 23.33 7.25
N LEU A 136 -4.23 23.94 6.07
CA LEU A 136 -4.61 25.35 5.92
C LEU A 136 -6.06 25.61 6.36
N LEU A 137 -6.99 24.72 5.97
CA LEU A 137 -8.39 24.79 6.40
C LEU A 137 -8.53 24.61 7.92
N GLY A 138 -7.77 23.68 8.51
CA GLY A 138 -7.73 23.46 9.96
C GLY A 138 -7.19 24.67 10.71
N THR A 139 -6.10 25.27 10.24
CA THR A 139 -5.53 26.51 10.80
C THR A 139 -6.51 27.68 10.70
N GLY A 140 -7.14 27.89 9.54
CA GLY A 140 -8.15 28.93 9.37
C GLY A 140 -9.36 28.71 10.28
N THR A 141 -9.76 27.47 10.50
CA THR A 141 -10.84 27.12 11.44
C THR A 141 -10.44 27.37 12.89
N PHE A 142 -9.20 27.06 13.26
CA PHE A 142 -8.68 27.30 14.60
C PHE A 142 -8.61 28.79 14.95
N ILE A 143 -8.21 29.64 14.01
CA ILE A 143 -8.22 31.11 14.17
C ILE A 143 -9.65 31.63 14.40
N GLY A 144 -10.64 30.95 13.84
CA GLY A 144 -12.05 31.35 13.92
C GLY A 144 -12.42 32.41 12.89
N ARG A 145 -13.73 32.61 12.74
CA ARG A 145 -14.28 33.45 11.66
C ARG A 145 -13.83 34.90 11.75
N GLU A 146 -13.91 35.51 12.93
CA GLU A 146 -13.58 36.92 13.14
C GLU A 146 -12.08 37.17 12.94
N GLY A 147 -11.23 36.36 13.57
CA GLY A 147 -9.78 36.46 13.42
C GLY A 147 -9.32 36.25 11.98
N LEU A 148 -9.89 35.27 11.27
CA LEU A 148 -9.55 35.02 9.88
C LEU A 148 -10.03 36.16 8.97
N THR A 149 -11.20 36.73 9.24
CA THR A 149 -11.73 37.90 8.51
C THR A 149 -10.79 39.09 8.67
N ALA A 150 -10.40 39.41 9.90
CA ALA A 150 -9.47 40.50 10.19
C ALA A 150 -8.12 40.32 9.49
N LEU A 151 -7.54 39.11 9.54
CA LEU A 151 -6.27 38.81 8.85
C LEU A 151 -6.36 39.01 7.33
N ILE A 152 -7.50 38.69 6.72
CA ILE A 152 -7.73 38.88 5.29
C ILE A 152 -7.89 40.36 4.97
N ASP A 153 -8.68 41.09 5.76
CA ASP A 153 -8.93 42.52 5.58
C ASP A 153 -7.63 43.33 5.71
N ASP A 154 -6.73 42.92 6.61
CA ASP A 154 -5.38 43.50 6.79
C ASP A 154 -4.39 43.13 5.67
N THR A 155 -4.75 42.22 4.77
CA THR A 155 -3.88 41.71 3.70
C THR A 155 -4.44 42.05 2.31
N PRO A 156 -3.99 43.15 1.65
CA PRO A 156 -4.65 43.70 0.45
C PRO A 156 -4.81 42.72 -0.72
N TRP A 157 -3.81 41.88 -0.97
CA TRP A 157 -3.87 40.88 -2.05
C TRP A 157 -4.88 39.77 -1.74
N ALA A 158 -4.97 39.35 -0.47
CA ALA A 158 -5.89 38.32 -0.03
C ALA A 158 -7.34 38.84 -0.03
N LEU A 159 -7.55 40.07 0.46
CA LEU A 159 -8.83 40.76 0.41
C LEU A 159 -9.35 40.86 -1.03
N SER A 160 -8.50 41.28 -1.96
CA SER A 160 -8.84 41.42 -3.37
C SER A 160 -9.33 40.09 -3.97
N ILE A 161 -8.64 38.98 -3.67
CA ILE A 161 -9.03 37.64 -4.13
C ILE A 161 -10.34 37.20 -3.45
N ALA A 162 -10.46 37.38 -2.13
CA ALA A 162 -11.64 36.99 -1.38
C ALA A 162 -12.88 37.75 -1.87
N GLN A 163 -12.79 39.05 -2.12
CA GLN A 163 -13.90 39.83 -2.68
C GLN A 163 -14.21 39.45 -4.12
N ALA A 164 -13.20 39.21 -4.97
CA ALA A 164 -13.42 38.83 -6.36
C ALA A 164 -14.12 37.47 -6.51
N VAL A 165 -13.78 36.49 -5.66
CA VAL A 165 -14.30 35.11 -5.76
C VAL A 165 -15.53 34.88 -4.87
N PHE A 166 -15.55 35.47 -3.67
CA PHE A 166 -16.54 35.18 -2.62
C PHE A 166 -17.41 36.39 -2.26
N GLY A 167 -17.17 37.57 -2.84
CA GLY A 167 -17.90 38.80 -2.57
C GLY A 167 -17.55 39.48 -1.24
N SER A 168 -17.07 38.74 -0.24
CA SER A 168 -16.58 39.29 1.04
C SER A 168 -15.59 38.36 1.75
N SER A 169 -14.71 38.94 2.55
CA SER A 169 -13.78 38.22 3.44
C SER A 169 -14.51 37.39 4.50
N SER A 170 -15.60 37.92 5.06
CA SER A 170 -16.43 37.21 6.05
C SER A 170 -17.11 35.96 5.45
N PHE A 171 -17.59 36.03 4.20
CA PHE A 171 -18.15 34.86 3.53
C PHE A 171 -17.07 33.83 3.20
N PHE A 172 -15.90 34.26 2.73
CA PHE A 172 -14.74 33.38 2.55
C PHE A 172 -14.36 32.65 3.86
N ALA A 173 -14.22 33.38 4.97
CA ALA A 173 -13.87 32.79 6.27
C ALA A 173 -14.92 31.76 6.73
N LYS A 174 -16.22 32.04 6.50
CA LYS A 174 -17.30 31.07 6.72
C LYS A 174 -17.09 29.82 5.86
N MET A 175 -16.79 29.98 4.56
CA MET A 175 -16.56 28.85 3.66
C MET A 175 -15.37 28.00 4.08
N VAL A 176 -14.26 28.60 4.53
CA VAL A 176 -13.09 27.87 5.06
C VAL A 176 -13.48 26.94 6.21
N ILE A 177 -14.23 27.45 7.18
CA ILE A 177 -14.69 26.67 8.34
C ILE A 177 -15.62 25.53 7.91
N TRP A 178 -16.59 25.82 7.04
CA TRP A 178 -17.50 24.81 6.51
C TRP A 178 -16.77 23.72 5.72
N SER A 179 -15.82 24.10 4.86
CA SER A 179 -14.99 23.18 4.10
C SER A 179 -14.14 22.28 4.99
N TRP A 180 -13.61 22.79 6.10
CA TRP A 180 -12.89 21.98 7.07
C TRP A 180 -13.76 20.88 7.69
N TYR A 181 -14.93 21.23 8.23
CA TYR A 181 -15.84 20.26 8.84
C TYR A 181 -16.38 19.25 7.81
N PHE A 182 -16.69 19.71 6.60
CA PHE A 182 -17.07 18.84 5.49
C PHE A 182 -15.96 17.85 5.16
N SER A 183 -14.72 18.33 4.96
CA SER A 183 -13.55 17.49 4.66
C SER A 183 -13.32 16.45 5.75
N LEU A 184 -13.35 16.84 7.03
CA LEU A 184 -13.20 15.91 8.16
C LEU A 184 -14.26 14.81 8.15
N THR A 185 -15.52 15.18 7.90
CA THR A 185 -16.64 14.23 7.84
C THR A 185 -16.50 13.27 6.65
N ALA A 186 -16.24 13.81 5.46
CA ALA A 186 -16.06 13.04 4.23
C ALA A 186 -14.89 12.05 4.35
N HIS A 187 -13.72 12.53 4.78
CA HIS A 187 -12.53 11.69 4.95
C HIS A 187 -12.74 10.59 5.99
N THR A 188 -13.48 10.88 7.06
CA THR A 188 -13.81 9.88 8.08
C THR A 188 -14.72 8.78 7.51
N ALA A 189 -15.76 9.16 6.75
CA ALA A 189 -16.63 8.18 6.09
C ALA A 189 -15.85 7.29 5.10
N GLU A 190 -14.98 7.90 4.28
CA GLU A 190 -14.06 7.18 3.39
C GLU A 190 -13.09 6.28 4.16
N ALA A 191 -12.60 6.71 5.32
CA ALA A 191 -11.66 5.96 6.13
C ALA A 191 -12.32 4.72 6.74
N VAL A 192 -13.58 4.84 7.18
CA VAL A 192 -14.38 3.69 7.64
C VAL A 192 -14.59 2.69 6.51
N TYR A 193 -14.94 3.15 5.30
CA TYR A 193 -15.10 2.28 4.15
C TYR A 193 -13.78 1.61 3.75
N THR A 194 -12.68 2.35 3.78
CA THR A 194 -11.32 1.83 3.54
C THR A 194 -10.96 0.75 4.55
N ALA A 195 -11.21 0.99 5.84
CA ALA A 195 -10.97 0.00 6.89
C ALA A 195 -11.83 -1.26 6.69
N TYR A 196 -13.10 -1.10 6.29
CA TYR A 196 -13.98 -2.20 5.93
C TYR A 196 -13.41 -3.05 4.78
N LEU A 197 -12.95 -2.42 3.69
CA LEU A 197 -12.33 -3.12 2.56
C LEU A 197 -11.04 -3.83 2.97
N CYS A 198 -10.18 -3.17 3.75
CA CYS A 198 -8.95 -3.75 4.27
C CYS A 198 -9.23 -5.02 5.09
N ARG A 199 -10.26 -5.02 5.94
CA ARG A 199 -10.59 -6.16 6.80
C ARG A 199 -11.32 -7.28 6.07
N THR A 200 -12.30 -6.94 5.25
CA THR A 200 -13.22 -7.94 4.66
C THR A 200 -12.75 -8.46 3.30
N LYS A 201 -12.13 -7.61 2.48
CA LYS A 201 -11.70 -7.99 1.13
C LYS A 201 -10.23 -8.36 1.08
N LEU A 202 -9.37 -7.52 1.65
CA LEU A 202 -7.92 -7.75 1.64
C LEU A 202 -7.41 -8.59 2.83
N LYS A 203 -8.27 -8.87 3.84
CA LYS A 203 -7.94 -9.68 5.02
C LYS A 203 -6.71 -9.18 5.81
N LEU A 204 -6.53 -7.85 5.87
CA LEU A 204 -5.41 -7.23 6.58
C LEU A 204 -5.56 -7.30 8.11
N GLY A 205 -4.42 -7.35 8.80
CA GLY A 205 -4.35 -7.30 10.26
C GLY A 205 -4.72 -5.92 10.81
N THR A 206 -5.16 -5.87 12.07
CA THR A 206 -5.67 -4.64 12.73
C THR A 206 -4.71 -3.48 12.62
N LEU A 207 -3.41 -3.69 12.89
CA LEU A 207 -2.40 -2.63 12.82
C LEU A 207 -2.30 -2.01 11.41
N THR A 208 -2.27 -2.84 10.36
CA THR A 208 -2.22 -2.35 8.98
C THR A 208 -3.50 -1.63 8.59
N THR A 209 -4.67 -2.14 9.02
CA THR A 209 -5.96 -1.47 8.84
C THR A 209 -6.00 -0.11 9.52
N THR A 210 -5.52 0.01 10.76
CA THR A 210 -5.45 1.28 11.48
C THR A 210 -4.56 2.28 10.76
N LYS A 211 -3.42 1.86 10.20
CA LYS A 211 -2.57 2.73 9.39
C LYS A 211 -3.31 3.26 8.15
N TRP A 212 -4.06 2.41 7.44
CA TRP A 212 -4.89 2.83 6.30
C TRP A 212 -5.97 3.82 6.72
N PHE A 213 -6.66 3.54 7.84
CA PHE A 213 -7.68 4.43 8.38
C PHE A 213 -7.11 5.81 8.70
N LEU A 214 -6.04 5.89 9.49
CA LEU A 214 -5.41 7.15 9.89
C LEU A 214 -4.92 7.94 8.68
N LEU A 215 -4.28 7.26 7.73
CA LEU A 215 -3.80 7.91 6.52
C LEU A 215 -4.97 8.43 5.68
N ASN A 216 -6.07 7.69 5.58
CA ASN A 216 -7.25 8.13 4.83
C ASN A 216 -7.99 9.29 5.52
N VAL A 217 -8.03 9.36 6.85
CA VAL A 217 -8.64 10.52 7.56
C VAL A 217 -7.94 11.83 7.17
N VAL A 218 -6.62 11.81 6.99
CA VAL A 218 -5.85 13.03 6.70
C VAL A 218 -5.80 13.41 5.22
N THR A 219 -6.02 12.46 4.29
CA THR A 219 -5.93 12.73 2.84
C THR A 219 -7.21 12.50 2.04
N GLY A 220 -8.16 11.72 2.57
CA GLY A 220 -9.39 11.34 1.88
C GLY A 220 -9.19 10.42 0.67
N PHE A 221 -10.04 10.65 -0.35
CA PHE A 221 -10.20 9.87 -1.58
C PHE A 221 -8.93 9.27 -2.21
N PRO A 222 -7.78 9.97 -2.35
CA PRO A 222 -6.56 9.38 -2.92
C PRO A 222 -6.12 8.07 -2.26
N ILE A 223 -6.29 7.94 -0.95
CA ILE A 223 -5.89 6.75 -0.20
C ILE A 223 -6.92 5.64 -0.38
N MET A 224 -8.22 5.97 -0.29
CA MET A 224 -9.29 5.05 -0.61
C MET A 224 -9.13 4.46 -2.01
N ARG A 225 -8.81 5.30 -3.01
CA ARG A 225 -8.56 4.87 -4.39
C ARG A 225 -7.48 3.78 -4.47
N LYS A 226 -6.33 3.95 -3.79
CA LYS A 226 -5.28 2.92 -3.75
C LYS A 226 -5.79 1.58 -3.19
N VAL A 227 -6.60 1.62 -2.14
CA VAL A 227 -7.19 0.38 -1.58
C VAL A 227 -8.19 -0.25 -2.55
N THR A 228 -9.02 0.55 -3.22
CA THR A 228 -9.95 0.04 -4.23
C THR A 228 -9.24 -0.57 -5.43
N GLU A 229 -8.08 -0.03 -5.84
CA GLU A 229 -7.22 -0.61 -6.89
C GLU A 229 -6.70 -2.00 -6.47
N PHE A 230 -6.28 -2.20 -5.22
CA PHE A 230 -5.91 -3.53 -4.73
C PHE A 230 -7.10 -4.50 -4.71
N VAL A 231 -8.27 -4.04 -4.27
CA VAL A 231 -9.49 -4.86 -4.25
C VAL A 231 -9.94 -5.23 -5.67
N SER A 232 -9.81 -4.33 -6.66
CA SER A 232 -10.14 -4.64 -8.04
C SER A 232 -9.20 -5.69 -8.63
N VAL A 233 -7.91 -5.66 -8.30
CA VAL A 233 -6.96 -6.70 -8.72
C VAL A 233 -7.39 -8.08 -8.20
N ASP A 234 -7.77 -8.20 -6.92
CA ASP A 234 -8.25 -9.47 -6.37
C ASP A 234 -9.57 -9.93 -7.00
N ARG A 235 -10.48 -8.99 -7.28
CA ARG A 235 -11.75 -9.30 -7.94
C ARG A 235 -11.51 -9.80 -9.36
N ASP A 236 -10.70 -9.11 -10.13
CA ASP A 236 -10.46 -9.42 -11.54
C ASP A 236 -9.69 -10.74 -11.71
N ALA A 237 -8.84 -11.11 -10.74
CA ALA A 237 -8.19 -12.42 -10.72
C ALA A 237 -9.19 -13.57 -10.54
N LYS A 238 -10.22 -13.39 -9.71
CA LYS A 238 -11.28 -14.38 -9.45
C LYS A 238 -12.27 -14.55 -10.58
N LEU A 239 -12.42 -13.54 -11.44
CA LEU A 239 -13.30 -13.62 -12.62
C LEU A 239 -12.66 -14.38 -13.80
N LYS A 240 -11.34 -14.59 -13.76
CA LYS A 240 -10.60 -15.29 -14.82
C LYS A 240 -10.44 -16.79 -14.57
N THR A 241 -10.90 -17.28 -13.42
CA THR A 241 -10.92 -18.70 -13.03
C THR A 241 -12.27 -19.31 -13.27
#